data_AF-A0A453JQS6-F1
#
_entry.id   AF-A0A453JQS6-F1
#
_cell.length_a   1.000
_cell.length_b   1.000
_cell.length_c   1.000
_cell.angle_alpha   90.00
_cell.angle_beta   90.00
_cell.angle_gamma   90.00
#
_symmetry.space_group_name_H-M   'P 1'
#
loop_
_entity.id
_entity.type
_entity.pdbx_description
1 polymer ?
#
loop_
_entity_poly.entity_id
_entity_poly.type
_entity_poly.pdbx_seq_one_letter_code
_entity_poly.pdbx_strand_id
1 'polypeptide(L)'
;MAAAASAKQVTRRNFPEALRELAAHVKECDYVAIAAVKTGAPTGWRRALPVDTVETAYLKAKFASESFQPLHIAVCPFRLGSASGSDVVAYPYNFHLFPRDELQLGMPSYSFSCQSSYFSSMARDGFDFNMCIYDGISYLSRVQESLARKKTFTPHLQQPSPSASASVADSVFTTRIKSRIQHWRKGCAEPSKTADGSLVSSLRKLIMGSESYGSRPSMTIDVCSDRQVQLVLETVNGTSGDLVPLVVPDKGGVPRAVRVIFTSSAEDKNLLLMDIKKLEDEQNLKFRGFREVIDLVASSEKPIISYNCLNDLTMMHTQFIAPLPPNLHEFMCSSRLVFSSVVDIGHLWREISPLRKAKNIQAALSYLQRQYFVPMEIEIPLQEMVPRVSQKVEKMF
;
A
#
# COMPACT_ATOMS: atom_id res chain seq x y z
N MET A 1 -35.54 -11.44 -2.60
CA MET A 1 -34.73 -11.27 -1.38
C MET A 1 -33.92 -10.00 -1.54
N ALA A 2 -34.25 -8.95 -0.79
CA ALA A 2 -33.56 -7.67 -0.85
C ALA A 2 -32.13 -7.85 -0.29
N ALA A 3 -31.12 -7.47 -1.06
CA ALA A 3 -29.75 -7.40 -0.58
C ALA A 3 -29.70 -6.35 0.54
N ALA A 4 -29.62 -6.79 1.79
CA ALA A 4 -29.32 -5.90 2.90
C ALA A 4 -27.95 -5.27 2.62
N ALA A 5 -27.84 -3.94 2.71
CA ALA A 5 -26.56 -3.25 2.54
C ALA A 5 -25.53 -3.86 3.50
N SER A 6 -24.55 -4.56 2.93
CA SER A 6 -23.54 -5.35 3.63
C SER A 6 -22.17 -4.71 3.45
N ALA A 7 -21.26 -4.91 4.42
CA ALA A 7 -19.88 -4.49 4.28
C ALA A 7 -19.25 -5.00 2.98
N LYS A 8 -18.54 -4.14 2.25
CA LYS A 8 -17.83 -4.52 1.03
C LYS A 8 -16.74 -5.53 1.37
N GLN A 9 -16.85 -6.75 0.86
CA GLN A 9 -15.78 -7.74 1.01
C GLN A 9 -14.68 -7.42 0.00
N VAL A 10 -13.48 -7.09 0.50
CA VAL A 10 -12.35 -6.69 -0.32
C VAL A 10 -11.28 -7.77 -0.27
N THR A 11 -10.98 -8.31 -1.44
CA THR A 11 -9.91 -9.29 -1.67
C THR A 11 -8.91 -8.70 -2.65
N ARG A 12 -7.87 -9.45 -2.99
CA ARG A 12 -6.86 -9.03 -3.97
C ARG A 12 -7.46 -8.64 -5.32
N ARG A 13 -8.57 -9.26 -5.74
CA ARG A 13 -9.20 -9.05 -7.06
C ARG A 13 -9.85 -7.69 -7.21
N ASN A 14 -10.55 -7.22 -6.18
CA ASN A 14 -11.27 -5.94 -6.21
C ASN A 14 -10.55 -4.83 -5.42
N PHE A 15 -9.36 -5.10 -4.86
CA PHE A 15 -8.60 -4.15 -4.05
C PHE A 15 -8.34 -2.80 -4.75
N PRO A 16 -7.90 -2.72 -6.02
CA PRO A 16 -7.61 -1.43 -6.66
C PRO A 16 -8.85 -0.53 -6.79
N GLU A 17 -10.02 -1.12 -7.03
CA GLU A 17 -11.29 -0.40 -7.11
C GLU A 17 -11.77 0.02 -5.72
N ALA A 18 -11.76 -0.91 -4.77
CA ALA A 18 -12.14 -0.63 -3.39
C ALA A 18 -11.26 0.47 -2.76
N LEU A 19 -9.97 0.52 -3.08
CA LEU A 19 -9.06 1.55 -2.60
C LEU A 19 -9.42 2.94 -3.16
N ARG A 20 -9.78 3.04 -4.44
CA ARG A 20 -10.23 4.31 -5.05
C ARG A 20 -11.51 4.83 -4.41
N GLU A 21 -12.48 3.95 -4.19
CA GLU A 21 -13.73 4.30 -3.50
C GLU A 21 -13.49 4.68 -2.04
N LEU A 22 -12.68 3.90 -1.32
CA LEU A 22 -12.32 4.21 0.06
C LEU A 22 -11.65 5.59 0.16
N ALA A 23 -10.76 5.94 -0.77
CA ALA A 23 -10.12 7.25 -0.81
C ALA A 23 -11.15 8.40 -0.95
N ALA A 24 -12.19 8.22 -1.76
CA ALA A 24 -13.28 9.18 -1.86
C ALA A 24 -14.06 9.29 -0.53
N HIS A 25 -14.41 8.16 0.08
CA HIS A 25 -15.15 8.15 1.35
C HIS A 25 -14.33 8.70 2.52
N VAL A 26 -13.04 8.41 2.61
CA VAL A 26 -12.13 8.93 3.65
C VAL A 26 -11.95 10.44 3.53
N LYS A 27 -11.97 10.98 2.30
CA LYS A 27 -11.91 12.43 2.08
C LYS A 27 -13.13 13.15 2.67
N GLU A 28 -14.31 12.53 2.55
CA GLU A 28 -15.59 13.13 2.94
C GLU A 28 -16.05 12.76 4.35
N CYS A 29 -15.41 11.78 5.00
CA CYS A 29 -15.81 11.33 6.34
C CYS A 29 -15.36 12.29 7.44
N ASP A 30 -16.00 12.20 8.60
CA ASP A 30 -15.61 12.91 9.82
C ASP A 30 -14.64 12.09 10.66
N TYR A 31 -14.81 10.77 10.71
CA TYR A 31 -13.92 9.85 11.42
C TYR A 31 -13.91 8.46 10.76
N VAL A 32 -12.92 7.65 11.11
CA VAL A 32 -12.76 6.28 10.60
C VAL A 32 -12.73 5.31 11.77
N ALA A 33 -13.56 4.27 11.76
CA ALA A 33 -13.44 3.16 12.70
C ALA A 33 -12.61 2.03 12.09
N ILE A 34 -11.71 1.45 12.89
CA ILE A 34 -10.89 0.31 12.50
C ILE A 34 -11.00 -0.81 13.53
N ALA A 35 -11.15 -2.05 13.05
CA ALA A 35 -11.10 -3.25 13.88
C ALA A 35 -10.38 -4.37 13.14
N ALA A 36 -9.65 -5.22 13.87
CA ALA A 36 -8.91 -6.33 13.29
C ALA A 36 -9.33 -7.68 13.89
N VAL A 37 -9.52 -8.69 13.04
CA VAL A 37 -9.67 -10.09 13.42
C VAL A 37 -8.30 -10.76 13.28
N LYS A 38 -7.86 -11.40 14.36
CA LYS A 38 -6.49 -11.91 14.53
C LYS A 38 -6.48 -13.42 14.74
N THR A 39 -5.36 -14.05 14.42
CA THR A 39 -5.14 -15.50 14.64
C THR A 39 -5.05 -15.89 16.11
N GLY A 40 -4.97 -14.93 17.02
CA GLY A 40 -4.94 -15.13 18.46
C GLY A 40 -4.80 -13.81 19.20
N ALA A 41 -4.76 -13.91 20.53
CA ALA A 41 -4.55 -12.77 21.42
C ALA A 41 -3.76 -13.19 22.67
N PRO A 42 -3.27 -12.23 23.49
CA PRO A 42 -2.66 -12.58 24.76
C PRO A 42 -3.66 -13.28 25.70
N THR A 43 -3.28 -14.43 26.27
CA THR A 43 -4.10 -15.24 27.18
C THR A 43 -3.43 -15.44 28.54
N GLY A 44 -4.21 -15.84 29.55
CA GLY A 44 -3.69 -16.08 30.91
C GLY A 44 -2.96 -14.87 31.48
N TRP A 45 -1.74 -15.08 31.98
CA TRP A 45 -0.84 -14.06 32.53
C TRP A 45 -0.25 -13.12 31.46
N ARG A 46 -0.34 -13.48 30.18
CA ARG A 46 0.10 -12.63 29.05
C ARG A 46 -0.90 -11.54 28.70
N ARG A 47 -2.13 -11.56 29.23
CA ARG A 47 -3.06 -10.44 29.08
C ARG A 47 -2.62 -9.26 29.94
N ALA A 48 -2.99 -8.04 29.53
CA ALA A 48 -2.93 -6.88 30.40
C ALA A 48 -3.84 -7.09 31.61
N LEU A 49 -3.25 -7.09 32.80
CA LEU A 49 -3.90 -7.25 34.09
C LEU A 49 -3.98 -5.90 34.81
N PRO A 50 -4.95 -5.70 35.73
CA PRO A 50 -5.04 -4.44 36.49
C PRO A 50 -3.81 -4.09 37.33
N VAL A 51 -2.97 -5.08 37.65
CA VAL A 51 -1.72 -4.92 38.41
C VAL A 51 -0.53 -4.55 37.53
N ASP A 52 -0.67 -4.66 36.21
CA ASP A 52 0.43 -4.37 35.29
C ASP A 52 0.73 -2.87 35.24
N THR A 53 2.00 -2.53 35.12
CA THR A 53 2.40 -1.18 34.71
C THR A 53 2.01 -0.96 33.23
N VAL A 54 1.92 0.31 32.81
CA VAL A 54 1.68 0.65 31.40
C VAL A 54 2.74 0.06 30.46
N GLU A 55 3.98 -0.01 30.92
CA GLU A 55 5.10 -0.62 30.19
C GLU A 55 4.90 -2.14 30.06
N THR A 56 4.52 -2.81 31.15
CA THR A 56 4.22 -4.24 31.13
C THR A 56 3.05 -4.57 30.19
N ALA A 57 2.00 -3.75 30.20
CA ALA A 57 0.87 -3.91 29.28
C ALA A 57 1.31 -3.75 27.82
N TYR A 58 2.18 -2.78 27.53
CA TYR A 58 2.77 -2.60 26.20
C TYR A 58 3.59 -3.82 25.77
N LEU A 59 4.51 -4.30 26.60
CA LEU A 59 5.35 -5.45 26.28
C LEU A 59 4.52 -6.72 26.01
N LYS A 60 3.43 -6.90 26.75
CA LYS A 60 2.46 -7.97 26.51
C LYS A 60 1.74 -7.83 25.16
N ALA A 61 1.31 -6.62 24.80
CA ALA A 61 0.69 -6.32 23.51
C ALA A 61 1.69 -6.48 22.34
N LYS A 62 2.94 -6.06 22.54
CA LYS A 62 4.06 -6.25 21.60
C LYS A 62 4.29 -7.72 21.32
N PHE A 63 4.47 -8.52 22.37
CA PHE A 63 4.64 -9.97 22.23
C PHE A 63 3.51 -10.63 21.43
N ALA A 64 2.25 -10.25 21.69
CA ALA A 64 1.12 -10.79 20.95
C ALA A 64 1.09 -10.33 19.48
N SER A 65 1.45 -9.08 19.21
CA SER A 65 1.46 -8.51 17.86
C SER A 65 2.54 -9.12 16.97
N GLU A 66 3.65 -9.55 17.56
CA GLU A 66 4.73 -10.27 16.87
C GLU A 66 4.42 -11.76 16.70
N SER A 67 3.52 -12.32 17.52
CA SER A 67 3.17 -13.74 17.47
C SER A 67 1.99 -14.05 16.56
N PHE A 68 0.98 -13.18 16.53
CA PHE A 68 -0.29 -13.39 15.83
C PHE A 68 -0.42 -12.46 14.62
N GLN A 69 -1.26 -12.82 13.65
CA GLN A 69 -1.43 -12.05 12.42
C GLN A 69 -2.88 -11.59 12.26
N PRO A 70 -3.13 -10.42 11.63
CA PRO A 70 -4.45 -10.02 11.22
C PRO A 70 -4.81 -10.76 9.93
N LEU A 71 -5.91 -11.53 9.94
CA LEU A 71 -6.45 -12.15 8.73
C LEU A 71 -7.54 -11.30 8.08
N HIS A 72 -8.10 -10.36 8.84
CA HIS A 72 -9.13 -9.48 8.36
C HIS A 72 -9.11 -8.16 9.11
N ILE A 73 -9.17 -7.05 8.38
CA ILE A 73 -9.25 -5.70 8.94
C ILE A 73 -10.48 -5.02 8.38
N ALA A 74 -11.37 -4.60 9.27
CA ALA A 74 -12.53 -3.80 8.96
C ALA A 74 -12.18 -2.32 9.05
N VAL A 75 -12.51 -1.55 8.02
CA VAL A 75 -12.35 -0.10 7.98
C VAL A 75 -13.67 0.52 7.58
N CYS A 76 -14.16 1.46 8.38
CA CYS A 76 -15.45 2.10 8.14
C CYS A 76 -15.33 3.62 8.33
N PRO A 77 -15.24 4.40 7.24
CA PRO A 77 -15.46 5.83 7.28
C PRO A 77 -16.90 6.15 7.68
N PHE A 78 -17.07 7.15 8.54
CA PHE A 78 -18.37 7.65 8.98
C PHE A 78 -18.49 9.14 8.65
N ARG A 79 -19.62 9.53 8.08
CA ARG A 79 -19.98 10.92 7.79
C ARG A 79 -21.22 11.31 8.58
N LEU A 80 -21.17 12.41 9.30
CA LEU A 80 -22.26 12.97 10.08
C LEU A 80 -23.10 13.92 9.21
N GLY A 81 -24.42 13.83 9.30
CA GLY A 81 -25.36 14.67 8.57
C GLY A 81 -25.48 16.09 9.14
N SER A 82 -25.56 17.09 8.25
CA SER A 82 -25.45 18.51 8.62
C SER A 82 -26.71 19.16 9.21
N ALA A 83 -27.89 18.52 9.17
CA ALA A 83 -29.16 19.19 9.50
C ALA A 83 -29.67 18.95 10.93
N SER A 84 -29.33 17.81 11.55
CA SER A 84 -29.87 17.40 12.87
C SER A 84 -28.89 16.59 13.74
N GLY A 85 -27.72 16.20 13.21
CA GLY A 85 -26.78 15.31 13.90
C GLY A 85 -27.28 13.88 14.14
N SER A 86 -28.47 13.54 13.63
CA SER A 86 -29.11 12.22 13.81
C SER A 86 -28.85 11.26 12.65
N ASP A 87 -28.42 11.79 11.49
CA ASP A 87 -28.13 11.00 10.30
C ASP A 87 -26.63 10.70 10.24
N VAL A 88 -26.29 9.41 10.20
CA VAL A 88 -24.89 8.95 10.11
C VAL A 88 -24.78 8.06 8.89
N VAL A 89 -23.86 8.37 7.99
CA VAL A 89 -23.58 7.50 6.83
C VAL A 89 -22.31 6.70 7.10
N ALA A 90 -22.41 5.39 6.99
CA ALA A 90 -21.32 4.45 7.22
C ALA A 90 -20.92 3.75 5.92
N TYR A 91 -19.61 3.67 5.66
CA TYR A 91 -19.06 3.02 4.48
C TYR A 91 -18.20 1.80 4.88
N PRO A 92 -18.79 0.67 5.27
CA PRO A 92 -18.04 -0.47 5.82
C PRO A 92 -17.29 -1.28 4.75
N TYR A 93 -15.98 -1.45 4.94
CA TYR A 93 -15.11 -2.32 4.14
C TYR A 93 -14.47 -3.41 5.01
N ASN A 94 -14.48 -4.63 4.49
CA ASN A 94 -13.92 -5.83 5.10
C ASN A 94 -12.75 -6.32 4.25
N PHE A 95 -11.52 -6.00 4.65
CA PHE A 95 -10.31 -6.38 3.91
C PHE A 95 -9.79 -7.73 4.39
N HIS A 96 -9.80 -8.72 3.51
CA HIS A 96 -9.25 -10.05 3.76
C HIS A 96 -7.75 -10.03 3.49
N LEU A 97 -6.96 -10.40 4.48
CA LEU A 97 -5.50 -10.27 4.45
C LEU A 97 -4.83 -11.63 4.55
N PHE A 98 -3.69 -11.78 3.88
CA PHE A 98 -2.84 -12.95 4.08
C PHE A 98 -1.37 -12.63 3.84
N PRO A 99 -0.48 -12.87 4.81
CA PRO A 99 0.94 -12.57 4.68
C PRO A 99 1.61 -13.56 3.72
N ARG A 100 1.71 -13.17 2.44
CA ARG A 100 2.25 -13.97 1.34
C ARG A 100 3.50 -13.32 0.73
N ASP A 101 4.45 -14.15 0.30
CA ASP A 101 5.59 -13.73 -0.51
C ASP A 101 5.20 -13.45 -1.97
N GLU A 102 4.51 -12.33 -2.22
CA GLU A 102 4.14 -11.91 -3.59
C GLU A 102 5.35 -11.58 -4.46
N LEU A 103 6.51 -11.28 -3.85
CA LEU A 103 7.72 -10.87 -4.55
C LEU A 103 8.71 -12.03 -4.73
N GLN A 104 8.45 -13.19 -4.14
CA GLN A 104 9.33 -14.37 -4.14
C GLN A 104 10.75 -14.05 -3.66
N LEU A 105 10.86 -13.15 -2.68
CA LEU A 105 12.14 -12.68 -2.14
C LEU A 105 12.62 -13.50 -0.93
N GLY A 106 11.80 -14.45 -0.46
CA GLY A 106 12.05 -15.23 0.75
C GLY A 106 12.05 -14.37 2.03
N MET A 107 11.48 -13.17 1.96
CA MET A 107 11.44 -12.19 3.05
C MET A 107 10.11 -11.43 3.06
N PRO A 108 9.60 -11.04 4.24
CA PRO A 108 10.02 -11.47 5.59
C PRO A 108 9.85 -12.97 5.84
N SER A 109 10.26 -13.47 7.01
CA SER A 109 9.88 -14.82 7.45
C SER A 109 8.37 -14.86 7.68
N TYR A 110 7.62 -15.49 6.77
CA TYR A 110 6.16 -15.58 6.82
C TYR A 110 5.70 -16.70 7.78
N SER A 111 6.05 -16.59 9.07
CA SER A 111 5.59 -17.51 10.11
C SER A 111 4.76 -16.76 11.15
N PHE A 112 3.68 -17.39 11.60
CA PHE A 112 2.83 -16.86 12.65
C PHE A 112 2.18 -17.97 13.46
N SER A 113 1.82 -17.64 14.69
CA SER A 113 1.10 -18.53 15.60
C SER A 113 -0.42 -18.41 15.40
N CYS A 114 -1.12 -19.50 15.68
CA CYS A 114 -2.58 -19.55 15.70
C CYS A 114 -3.06 -20.13 17.03
N GLN A 115 -4.10 -19.53 17.60
CA GLN A 115 -4.81 -20.12 18.73
C GLN A 115 -6.04 -20.87 18.22
N SER A 116 -6.17 -22.14 18.61
CA SER A 116 -7.28 -23.00 18.19
C SER A 116 -8.64 -22.40 18.54
N SER A 117 -8.79 -21.82 19.73
CA SER A 117 -10.03 -21.17 20.14
C SER A 117 -10.44 -19.99 19.26
N TYR A 118 -9.47 -19.21 18.75
CA TYR A 118 -9.73 -18.09 17.84
C TYR A 118 -10.15 -18.60 16.47
N PHE A 119 -9.46 -19.61 15.94
CA PHE A 119 -9.83 -20.25 14.67
C PHE A 119 -11.21 -20.89 14.74
N SER A 120 -11.53 -21.60 15.82
CA SER A 120 -12.86 -22.17 16.03
C SER A 120 -13.95 -21.10 16.11
N SER A 121 -13.69 -19.94 16.75
CA SER A 121 -14.67 -18.84 16.77
C SER A 121 -14.85 -18.26 15.38
N MET A 122 -13.75 -17.94 14.68
CA MET A 122 -13.80 -17.41 13.31
C MET A 122 -14.60 -18.35 12.39
N ALA A 123 -14.33 -19.66 12.43
CA ALA A 123 -15.07 -20.65 11.65
C ALA A 123 -16.57 -20.65 11.98
N ARG A 124 -16.92 -20.61 13.27
CA ARG A 124 -18.32 -20.56 13.72
C ARG A 124 -19.02 -19.28 13.30
N ASP A 125 -18.29 -18.17 13.27
CA ASP A 125 -18.80 -16.85 12.90
C ASP A 125 -18.83 -16.65 11.36
N GLY A 126 -18.53 -17.70 10.58
CA GLY A 126 -18.64 -17.72 9.12
C GLY A 126 -17.42 -17.16 8.38
N PHE A 127 -16.25 -17.08 9.03
CA PHE A 127 -15.02 -16.63 8.39
C PHE A 127 -14.56 -17.60 7.28
N ASP A 128 -14.37 -17.09 6.07
CA ASP A 128 -13.90 -17.89 4.93
C ASP A 128 -12.36 -17.91 4.88
N PHE A 129 -11.78 -18.96 5.49
CA PHE A 129 -10.34 -19.20 5.45
C PHE A 129 -9.81 -19.45 4.04
N ASN A 130 -10.60 -20.04 3.14
CA ASN A 130 -10.16 -20.30 1.77
C ASN A 130 -10.04 -18.98 1.01
N MET A 131 -11.03 -18.10 1.11
CA MET A 131 -10.96 -16.76 0.51
C MET A 131 -9.75 -15.99 1.05
N CYS A 132 -9.55 -15.99 2.36
CA CYS A 132 -8.40 -15.35 3.00
C CYS A 132 -7.07 -15.91 2.47
N ILE A 133 -6.91 -17.24 2.43
CA ILE A 133 -5.64 -17.85 1.99
C ILE A 133 -5.42 -17.63 0.48
N TYR A 134 -6.40 -17.92 -0.37
CA TYR A 134 -6.23 -17.89 -1.82
C TYR A 134 -6.24 -16.48 -2.41
N ASP A 135 -7.03 -15.58 -1.85
CA ASP A 135 -7.32 -14.27 -2.41
C ASP A 135 -7.11 -13.10 -1.43
N GLY A 136 -6.55 -13.37 -0.24
CA GLY A 136 -6.18 -12.34 0.72
C GLY A 136 -5.13 -11.38 0.18
N ILE A 137 -5.27 -10.12 0.57
CA ILE A 137 -4.37 -9.04 0.21
C ILE A 137 -3.09 -9.18 1.02
N SER A 138 -1.95 -9.21 0.34
CA SER A 138 -0.63 -9.19 0.98
C SER A 138 -0.29 -7.80 1.51
N TYR A 139 0.79 -7.68 2.26
CA TYR A 139 1.28 -6.40 2.76
C TYR A 139 2.75 -6.52 3.14
N LEU A 140 3.47 -5.40 3.04
CA LEU A 140 4.78 -5.23 3.65
C LEU A 140 4.79 -3.95 4.47
N SER A 141 5.49 -3.97 5.61
CA SER A 141 5.76 -2.76 6.37
C SER A 141 6.66 -1.79 5.59
N ARG A 142 6.73 -0.52 6.00
CA ARG A 142 7.60 0.48 5.34
C ARG A 142 9.08 0.05 5.35
N VAL A 143 9.51 -0.56 6.45
CA VAL A 143 10.87 -1.12 6.57
C VAL A 143 11.07 -2.30 5.62
N GLN A 144 10.12 -3.23 5.56
CA GLN A 144 10.19 -4.39 4.68
C GLN A 144 10.17 -3.99 3.19
N GLU A 145 9.35 -3.04 2.79
CA GLU A 145 9.35 -2.50 1.43
C GLU A 145 10.70 -1.88 1.09
N SER A 146 11.29 -1.06 1.96
CA SER A 146 12.62 -0.45 1.71
C SER A 146 13.68 -1.52 1.45
N LEU A 147 13.64 -2.63 2.20
CA LEU A 147 14.53 -3.78 1.99
C LEU A 147 14.19 -4.55 0.71
N ALA A 148 12.91 -4.76 0.42
CA ALA A 148 12.45 -5.48 -0.76
C ALA A 148 12.76 -4.72 -2.05
N ARG A 149 12.62 -3.39 -2.06
CA ARG A 149 12.99 -2.52 -3.19
C ARG A 149 14.48 -2.58 -3.51
N LYS A 150 15.35 -2.69 -2.49
CA LYS A 150 16.80 -2.89 -2.71
C LYS A 150 17.12 -4.25 -3.35
N LYS A 151 16.27 -5.25 -3.17
CA LYS A 151 16.42 -6.60 -3.73
C LYS A 151 15.64 -6.80 -5.03
N THR A 152 14.81 -5.84 -5.43
CA THR A 152 13.98 -5.96 -6.62
C THR A 152 14.58 -5.10 -7.73
N PHE A 153 14.86 -5.75 -8.85
CA PHE A 153 15.65 -5.16 -9.92
C PHE A 153 14.78 -4.67 -11.07
N THR A 154 13.76 -3.86 -10.76
CA THR A 154 12.88 -3.31 -11.81
C THR A 154 13.42 -2.03 -12.42
N PRO A 155 13.38 -1.94 -13.77
CA PRO A 155 13.68 -0.70 -14.45
C PRO A 155 12.70 0.40 -14.05
N HIS A 156 13.19 1.61 -13.75
CA HIS A 156 12.35 2.73 -13.33
C HIS A 156 12.81 4.04 -13.96
N LEU A 157 11.90 5.02 -14.01
CA LEU A 157 12.22 6.38 -14.41
C LEU A 157 12.90 7.09 -13.25
N GLN A 158 14.01 7.77 -13.53
CA GLN A 158 14.71 8.60 -12.56
C GLN A 158 14.87 10.00 -13.15
N GLN A 159 14.53 11.03 -12.37
CA GLN A 159 14.78 12.41 -12.78
C GLN A 159 16.24 12.80 -12.56
N PRO A 160 16.79 13.66 -13.43
CA PRO A 160 18.11 14.24 -13.21
C PRO A 160 18.13 15.07 -11.93
N SER A 161 19.11 14.85 -11.06
CA SER A 161 19.40 15.73 -9.93
C SER A 161 20.33 16.87 -10.35
N PRO A 162 20.18 18.11 -9.82
CA PRO A 162 21.06 19.22 -10.16
C PRO A 162 22.52 18.87 -9.85
N SER A 163 23.38 18.96 -10.86
CA SER A 163 24.75 18.46 -10.82
C SER A 163 25.75 19.48 -10.28
N ALA A 164 26.68 19.00 -9.46
CA ALA A 164 27.93 19.71 -9.14
C ALA A 164 28.83 19.85 -10.38
N SER A 165 29.76 20.82 -10.37
CA SER A 165 30.67 21.15 -11.48
C SER A 165 31.25 19.92 -12.20
N ALA A 166 31.13 19.89 -13.52
CA ALA A 166 31.58 18.76 -14.34
C ALA A 166 33.10 18.61 -14.32
N SER A 167 33.58 17.38 -14.07
CA SER A 167 35.01 17.06 -14.18
C SER A 167 35.44 16.90 -15.65
N VAL A 168 36.75 16.89 -15.92
CA VAL A 168 37.28 16.55 -17.25
C VAL A 168 36.90 15.11 -17.65
N ALA A 169 36.84 14.19 -16.70
CA ALA A 169 36.41 12.82 -16.98
C ALA A 169 34.91 12.76 -17.35
N ASP A 170 34.08 13.59 -16.71
CA ASP A 170 32.65 13.70 -17.00
C ASP A 170 32.44 14.21 -18.43
N SER A 171 33.19 15.23 -18.86
CA SER A 171 33.03 15.80 -20.21
C SER A 171 33.42 14.81 -21.31
N VAL A 172 34.52 14.06 -21.12
CA VAL A 172 34.93 13.00 -22.05
C VAL A 172 33.87 11.89 -22.13
N PHE A 173 33.36 11.45 -20.98
CA PHE A 173 32.30 10.45 -20.91
C PHE A 173 31.02 10.92 -21.60
N THR A 174 30.50 12.09 -21.24
CA THR A 174 29.30 12.69 -21.82
C THR A 174 29.43 12.87 -23.34
N THR A 175 30.59 13.34 -23.82
CA THR A 175 30.83 13.52 -25.28
C THR A 175 30.81 12.20 -26.03
N ARG A 176 31.40 11.15 -25.46
CA ARG A 176 31.39 9.79 -26.02
C ARG A 176 29.97 9.22 -26.06
N ILE A 177 29.24 9.34 -24.95
CA ILE A 177 27.86 8.84 -24.85
C ILE A 177 26.92 9.59 -25.80
N LYS A 178 27.01 10.92 -25.84
CA LYS A 178 26.23 11.76 -26.76
C LYS A 178 26.44 11.35 -28.21
N SER A 179 27.69 11.18 -28.63
CA SER A 179 28.02 10.73 -29.99
C SER A 179 27.43 9.35 -30.30
N ARG A 180 27.52 8.41 -29.34
CA ARG A 180 26.95 7.06 -29.48
C ARG A 180 25.43 7.08 -29.60
N ILE A 181 24.73 7.84 -28.77
CA ILE A 181 23.26 8.00 -28.80
C ILE A 181 22.82 8.64 -30.11
N GLN A 182 23.49 9.71 -30.55
CA GLN A 182 23.14 10.41 -31.80
C GLN A 182 23.30 9.50 -33.02
N HIS A 183 24.40 8.73 -33.07
CA HIS A 183 24.62 7.77 -34.14
C HIS A 183 23.55 6.67 -34.14
N TRP A 184 23.22 6.13 -32.96
CA TRP A 184 22.18 5.11 -32.81
C TRP A 184 20.80 5.61 -33.24
N ARG A 185 20.38 6.79 -32.73
CA ARG A 185 19.12 7.44 -33.07
C ARG A 185 18.97 7.67 -34.56
N LYS A 186 20.02 8.13 -35.25
CA LYS A 186 20.01 8.32 -36.71
C LYS A 186 19.73 7.00 -37.45
N GLY A 187 20.34 5.91 -36.99
CA GLY A 187 20.08 4.57 -37.52
C GLY A 187 18.66 4.06 -37.29
N CYS A 188 17.99 4.51 -36.22
CA CYS A 188 16.58 4.19 -35.95
C CYS A 188 15.60 5.04 -36.78
N ALA A 189 15.93 6.32 -37.02
CA ALA A 189 15.07 7.24 -37.78
C ALA A 189 15.09 7.00 -39.30
N GLU A 190 16.21 6.49 -39.85
CA GLU A 190 16.38 6.25 -41.29
C GLU A 190 16.66 4.76 -41.60
N PRO A 191 15.64 3.88 -41.66
CA PRO A 191 15.84 2.50 -42.10
C PRO A 191 16.23 2.45 -43.58
N SER A 192 17.34 1.78 -43.91
CA SER A 192 17.89 1.75 -45.28
C SER A 192 16.93 1.10 -46.28
N LYS A 193 16.67 1.77 -47.42
CA LYS A 193 15.73 1.34 -48.47
C LYS A 193 16.27 0.31 -49.48
N THR A 194 17.48 -0.23 -49.32
CA THR A 194 18.11 -1.10 -50.32
C THR A 194 17.96 -2.59 -50.02
N ALA A 195 17.53 -3.37 -51.02
CA ALA A 195 17.22 -4.80 -50.92
C ALA A 195 18.42 -5.71 -50.58
N ASP A 196 19.67 -5.25 -50.78
CA ASP A 196 20.91 -5.92 -50.34
C ASP A 196 21.20 -5.76 -48.84
N GLY A 197 20.35 -5.02 -48.12
CA GLY A 197 20.58 -4.58 -46.75
C GLY A 197 20.33 -5.63 -45.67
N SER A 198 19.91 -6.87 -45.96
CA SER A 198 19.54 -7.85 -44.92
C SER A 198 20.70 -8.23 -43.99
N LEU A 199 21.89 -8.52 -44.55
CA LEU A 199 23.08 -8.89 -43.78
C LEU A 199 23.73 -7.69 -43.10
N VAL A 200 23.79 -6.54 -43.78
CA VAL A 200 24.32 -5.29 -43.22
C VAL A 200 23.41 -4.69 -42.15
N SER A 201 22.09 -4.80 -42.30
CA SER A 201 21.12 -4.40 -41.27
C SER A 201 21.14 -5.36 -40.09
N SER A 202 21.33 -6.66 -40.31
CA SER A 202 21.51 -7.65 -39.24
C SER A 202 22.81 -7.42 -38.47
N LEU A 203 23.92 -7.14 -39.18
CA LEU A 203 25.19 -6.77 -38.57
C LEU A 203 25.11 -5.41 -37.86
N ARG A 204 24.42 -4.41 -38.42
CA ARG A 204 24.14 -3.14 -37.72
C ARG A 204 23.33 -3.39 -36.45
N LYS A 205 22.28 -4.21 -36.51
CA LYS A 205 21.50 -4.62 -35.35
C LYS A 205 22.37 -5.31 -34.29
N LEU A 206 23.28 -6.19 -34.69
CA LEU A 206 24.22 -6.89 -33.80
C LEU A 206 25.26 -5.95 -33.18
N ILE A 207 25.88 -5.07 -33.98
CA ILE A 207 26.94 -4.14 -33.56
C ILE A 207 26.37 -2.99 -32.72
N MET A 208 25.15 -2.54 -33.02
CA MET A 208 24.48 -1.46 -32.29
C MET A 208 23.76 -1.95 -31.03
N GLY A 209 23.76 -3.27 -30.78
CA GLY A 209 23.06 -3.88 -29.65
C GLY A 209 21.56 -3.58 -29.70
N SER A 210 20.87 -4.00 -30.78
CA SER A 210 19.44 -3.75 -30.95
C SER A 210 18.61 -4.58 -29.98
N GLU A 211 18.66 -4.21 -28.71
CA GLU A 211 17.71 -4.64 -27.71
C GLU A 211 16.37 -3.97 -28.04
N SER A 212 15.27 -4.67 -27.84
CA SER A 212 13.94 -4.09 -27.95
C SER A 212 13.32 -3.98 -26.57
N TYR A 213 12.58 -2.89 -26.34
CA TYR A 213 11.70 -2.76 -25.19
C TYR A 213 10.26 -2.88 -25.72
N GLY A 214 9.71 -4.09 -25.62
CA GLY A 214 8.49 -4.44 -26.35
C GLY A 214 8.73 -4.36 -27.87
N SER A 215 7.99 -3.50 -28.56
CA SER A 215 8.16 -3.24 -30.00
C SER A 215 9.14 -2.11 -30.33
N ARG A 216 9.65 -1.40 -29.31
CA ARG A 216 10.44 -0.17 -29.50
C ARG A 216 11.94 -0.46 -29.56
N PRO A 217 12.70 0.18 -30.46
CA PRO A 217 14.15 0.10 -30.45
C PRO A 217 14.72 0.64 -29.14
N SER A 218 15.65 -0.08 -28.55
CA SER A 218 16.37 0.38 -27.36
C SER A 218 17.86 0.09 -27.47
N MET A 219 18.65 0.84 -26.71
CA MET A 219 20.07 0.57 -26.49
C MET A 219 20.38 0.64 -25.01
N THR A 220 21.33 -0.17 -24.54
CA THR A 220 21.75 -0.19 -23.15
C THR A 220 23.14 0.45 -23.01
N ILE A 221 23.28 1.34 -22.03
CA ILE A 221 24.53 2.02 -21.68
C ILE A 221 24.94 1.56 -20.29
N ASP A 222 26.03 0.79 -20.23
CA ASP A 222 26.61 0.37 -18.97
C ASP A 222 27.25 1.56 -18.25
N VAL A 223 26.99 1.66 -16.95
CA VAL A 223 27.50 2.73 -16.08
C VAL A 223 28.05 2.16 -14.78
N CYS A 224 29.16 2.73 -14.32
CA CYS A 224 29.91 2.24 -13.17
C CYS A 224 29.62 3.04 -11.88
N SER A 225 28.86 4.13 -11.97
CA SER A 225 28.57 4.98 -10.82
C SER A 225 27.25 5.74 -10.97
N ASP A 226 26.70 6.17 -9.83
CA ASP A 226 25.50 7.01 -9.77
C ASP A 226 25.71 8.34 -10.49
N ARG A 227 26.94 8.86 -10.45
CA ARG A 227 27.33 10.04 -11.23
C ARG A 227 27.19 9.80 -12.73
N GLN A 228 27.64 8.64 -13.23
CA GLN A 228 27.49 8.30 -14.64
C GLN A 228 26.03 8.08 -15.04
N VAL A 229 25.19 7.49 -14.16
CA VAL A 229 23.74 7.42 -14.39
C VAL A 229 23.18 8.82 -14.65
N GLN A 230 23.47 9.77 -13.75
CA GLN A 230 23.00 11.16 -13.87
C GLN A 230 23.49 11.83 -15.16
N LEU A 231 24.78 11.66 -15.51
CA LEU A 231 25.32 12.20 -16.76
C LEU A 231 24.62 11.62 -18.00
N VAL A 232 24.31 10.32 -18.02
CA VAL A 232 23.56 9.70 -19.13
C VAL A 232 22.14 10.25 -19.19
N LEU A 233 21.44 10.39 -18.05
CA LEU A 233 20.09 10.96 -18.00
C LEU A 233 20.05 12.40 -18.55
N GLU A 234 20.98 13.25 -18.10
CA GLU A 234 21.14 14.62 -18.60
C GLU A 234 21.46 14.63 -20.11
N THR A 235 22.35 13.75 -20.56
CA THR A 235 22.74 13.66 -21.98
C THR A 235 21.55 13.26 -22.86
N VAL A 236 20.78 12.24 -22.45
CA VAL A 236 19.61 11.77 -23.20
C VAL A 236 18.56 12.87 -23.28
N ASN A 237 18.23 13.50 -22.14
CA ASN A 237 17.23 14.56 -22.07
C ASN A 237 17.65 15.82 -22.86
N GLY A 238 18.94 16.14 -22.92
CA GLY A 238 19.48 17.25 -23.71
C GLY A 238 19.70 16.95 -25.19
N THR A 239 19.66 15.67 -25.61
CA THR A 239 19.92 15.29 -27.00
C THR A 239 18.67 15.36 -27.87
N SER A 240 17.54 14.80 -27.40
CA SER A 240 16.29 14.84 -28.15
C SER A 240 15.07 14.51 -27.29
N GLY A 241 13.92 15.07 -27.69
CA GLY A 241 12.63 14.80 -27.05
C GLY A 241 12.04 13.43 -27.36
N ASP A 242 12.58 12.67 -28.32
CA ASP A 242 12.07 11.36 -28.75
C ASP A 242 12.73 10.16 -28.03
N LEU A 243 13.57 10.43 -27.03
CA LEU A 243 14.23 9.41 -26.23
C LEU A 243 13.63 9.35 -24.81
N VAL A 244 13.52 8.14 -24.28
CA VAL A 244 13.12 7.88 -22.89
C VAL A 244 14.19 7.03 -22.21
N PRO A 245 14.91 7.57 -21.21
CA PRO A 245 15.87 6.80 -20.45
C PRO A 245 15.19 6.05 -19.29
N LEU A 246 15.58 4.80 -19.08
CA LEU A 246 15.10 3.92 -18.02
C LEU A 246 16.30 3.34 -17.28
N VAL A 247 16.37 3.55 -15.96
CA VAL A 247 17.48 3.05 -15.15
C VAL A 247 17.24 1.57 -14.85
N VAL A 248 18.17 0.72 -15.26
CA VAL A 248 18.14 -0.73 -15.04
C VAL A 248 19.07 -1.06 -13.87
N PRO A 249 18.53 -1.47 -12.72
CA PRO A 249 19.35 -1.91 -11.58
C PRO A 249 19.93 -3.30 -11.83
N ASP A 250 21.15 -3.54 -11.34
CA ASP A 250 21.84 -4.82 -11.46
C ASP A 250 21.53 -5.77 -10.30
N LYS A 251 21.52 -7.08 -10.58
CA LYS A 251 21.09 -8.17 -9.70
C LYS A 251 22.01 -8.39 -8.48
N GLY A 252 23.18 -7.78 -8.43
CA GLY A 252 24.22 -8.06 -7.43
C GLY A 252 24.80 -6.85 -6.68
N GLY A 253 24.31 -5.64 -6.92
CA GLY A 253 24.81 -4.44 -6.24
C GLY A 253 26.00 -3.74 -6.91
N VAL A 254 25.82 -3.39 -8.21
CA VAL A 254 26.65 -2.53 -9.13
C VAL A 254 27.54 -3.38 -10.05
N PRO A 255 27.47 -3.25 -11.42
CA PRO A 255 27.28 -2.04 -12.25
C PRO A 255 25.86 -1.85 -12.79
N ARG A 256 25.41 -0.58 -12.80
CA ARG A 256 24.08 -0.14 -13.25
C ARG A 256 24.07 0.02 -14.78
N ALA A 257 22.91 -0.07 -15.42
CA ALA A 257 22.79 0.28 -16.84
C ALA A 257 21.65 1.27 -17.06
N VAL A 258 21.78 2.14 -18.06
CA VAL A 258 20.69 3.02 -18.51
C VAL A 258 20.23 2.54 -19.88
N ARG A 259 18.98 2.09 -19.95
CA ARG A 259 18.34 1.72 -21.20
C ARG A 259 17.73 2.97 -21.83
N VAL A 260 18.16 3.31 -23.03
CA VAL A 260 17.61 4.41 -23.82
C VAL A 260 16.64 3.83 -24.83
N ILE A 261 15.38 4.26 -24.78
CA ILE A 261 14.31 3.78 -25.66
C ILE A 261 13.98 4.88 -26.66
N PHE A 262 13.91 4.52 -27.94
CA PHE A 262 13.50 5.43 -29.01
C PHE A 262 11.99 5.38 -29.19
N THR A 263 11.39 6.56 -29.37
CA THR A 263 9.95 6.73 -29.64
C THR A 263 9.77 7.37 -31.01
N SER A 264 8.81 6.87 -31.77
CA SER A 264 8.60 7.28 -33.17
C SER A 264 7.86 8.62 -33.30
N SER A 265 7.11 9.01 -32.27
CA SER A 265 6.27 10.20 -32.21
C SER A 265 6.07 10.66 -30.76
N ALA A 266 5.54 11.87 -30.57
CA ALA A 266 5.18 12.37 -29.25
C ALA A 266 4.06 11.54 -28.62
N GLU A 267 3.11 11.05 -29.42
CA GLU A 267 2.03 10.16 -29.01
C GLU A 267 2.59 8.81 -28.53
N ASP A 268 3.51 8.21 -29.29
CA ASP A 268 4.19 6.96 -28.90
C ASP A 268 4.98 7.12 -27.59
N LYS A 269 5.63 8.27 -27.41
CA LYS A 269 6.29 8.61 -26.14
C LYS A 269 5.32 8.68 -24.98
N ASN A 270 4.18 9.34 -25.15
CA ASN A 270 3.17 9.44 -24.11
C ASN A 270 2.62 8.06 -23.74
N LEU A 271 2.35 7.20 -24.73
CA LEU A 271 1.93 5.81 -24.50
C LEU A 271 2.99 5.02 -23.71
N LEU A 272 4.27 5.10 -24.10
CA LEU A 272 5.36 4.45 -23.38
C LEU A 272 5.44 4.91 -21.91
N LEU A 273 5.32 6.21 -21.65
CA LEU A 273 5.37 6.75 -20.29
C LEU A 273 4.16 6.29 -19.45
N MET A 274 2.98 6.19 -20.06
CA MET A 274 1.78 5.64 -19.40
C MET A 274 1.96 4.15 -19.08
N ASP A 275 2.52 3.36 -19.99
CA ASP A 275 2.81 1.94 -19.77
C ASP A 275 3.82 1.74 -18.64
N ILE A 276 4.91 2.50 -18.63
CA ILE A 276 5.93 2.45 -17.57
C ILE A 276 5.32 2.82 -16.23
N LYS A 277 4.55 3.92 -16.17
CA LYS A 277 3.89 4.36 -14.95
C LYS A 277 2.90 3.31 -14.42
N LYS A 278 2.11 2.70 -15.32
CA LYS A 278 1.17 1.63 -14.94
C LYS A 278 1.91 0.43 -14.34
N LEU A 279 3.02 0.00 -14.95
CA LEU A 279 3.84 -1.09 -14.42
C LEU A 279 4.45 -0.75 -13.05
N GLU A 280 4.91 0.49 -12.88
CA GLU A 280 5.42 0.98 -11.61
C GLU A 280 4.34 0.99 -10.52
N ASP A 281 3.14 1.47 -10.84
CA ASP A 281 1.99 1.48 -9.93
C ASP A 281 1.55 0.06 -9.55
N GLU A 282 1.45 -0.86 -10.53
CA GLU A 282 1.16 -2.28 -10.27
C GLU A 282 2.21 -2.93 -9.37
N GLN A 283 3.48 -2.58 -9.57
CA GLN A 283 4.54 -3.10 -8.73
C GLN A 283 4.53 -2.50 -7.32
N ASN A 284 4.32 -1.19 -7.21
CA ASN A 284 4.15 -0.50 -5.93
C ASN A 284 3.00 -1.11 -5.14
N LEU A 285 1.89 -1.44 -5.81
CA LEU A 285 0.77 -2.14 -5.20
C LEU A 285 1.16 -3.54 -4.67
N LYS A 286 2.01 -4.28 -5.38
CA LYS A 286 2.53 -5.59 -4.88
C LYS A 286 3.42 -5.44 -3.65
N PHE A 287 4.22 -4.37 -3.58
CA PHE A 287 5.04 -4.10 -2.39
C PHE A 287 4.19 -3.72 -1.19
N ARG A 288 3.24 -2.80 -1.38
CA ARG A 288 2.52 -2.16 -0.27
C ARG A 288 1.30 -2.97 0.14
N GLY A 289 0.56 -3.47 -0.84
CA GLY A 289 -0.67 -4.23 -0.65
C GLY A 289 -1.65 -3.49 0.25
N PHE A 290 -2.13 -4.15 1.31
CA PHE A 290 -3.06 -3.54 2.26
C PHE A 290 -2.50 -2.29 2.97
N ARG A 291 -1.17 -2.11 3.01
CA ARG A 291 -0.59 -0.90 3.61
C ARG A 291 -1.06 0.39 2.92
N GLU A 292 -1.44 0.36 1.64
CA GLU A 292 -2.05 1.51 0.96
C GLU A 292 -3.28 2.04 1.72
N VAL A 293 -4.09 1.16 2.33
CA VAL A 293 -5.23 1.55 3.16
C VAL A 293 -4.79 2.25 4.44
N ILE A 294 -3.75 1.73 5.09
CA ILE A 294 -3.19 2.31 6.31
C ILE A 294 -2.56 3.67 6.04
N ASP A 295 -1.76 3.77 4.97
CA ASP A 295 -1.13 5.02 4.54
C ASP A 295 -2.19 6.06 4.13
N LEU A 296 -3.26 5.64 3.45
CA LEU A 296 -4.41 6.50 3.12
C LEU A 296 -5.10 7.04 4.39
N VAL A 297 -5.48 6.16 5.32
CA VAL A 297 -6.14 6.60 6.56
C VAL A 297 -5.22 7.50 7.39
N ALA A 298 -3.94 7.16 7.51
CA ALA A 298 -2.94 7.99 8.19
C ALA A 298 -2.83 9.39 7.56
N SER A 299 -2.76 9.46 6.23
CA SER A 299 -2.65 10.74 5.49
C SER A 299 -3.89 11.63 5.58
N SER A 300 -5.05 11.05 5.93
CA SER A 300 -6.31 11.80 6.04
C SER A 300 -6.38 12.67 7.30
N GLU A 301 -5.53 12.38 8.29
CA GLU A 301 -5.52 13.02 9.62
C GLU A 301 -6.88 12.97 10.36
N LYS A 302 -7.82 12.13 9.89
CA LYS A 302 -9.12 11.93 10.52
C LYS A 302 -8.98 11.17 11.84
N PRO A 303 -9.83 11.44 12.85
CA PRO A 303 -9.85 10.65 14.08
C PRO A 303 -10.11 9.17 13.80
N ILE A 304 -9.25 8.32 14.37
CA ILE A 304 -9.39 6.86 14.30
C ILE A 304 -10.08 6.36 15.56
N ILE A 305 -11.22 5.71 15.40
CA ILE A 305 -11.99 5.11 16.47
C ILE A 305 -11.67 3.61 16.55
N SER A 306 -11.28 3.13 17.73
CA SER A 306 -10.97 1.72 17.98
C SER A 306 -11.46 1.30 19.37
N TYR A 307 -11.54 -0.01 19.61
CA TYR A 307 -11.98 -0.59 20.88
C TYR A 307 -10.83 -1.38 21.52
N ASN A 308 -10.37 -0.96 22.70
CA ASN A 308 -9.15 -1.50 23.33
C ASN A 308 -7.95 -1.39 22.40
N CYS A 309 -7.66 -0.16 21.98
CA CYS A 309 -6.85 0.14 20.81
C CYS A 309 -5.40 -0.30 20.93
N LEU A 310 -4.87 -0.53 22.15
CA LEU A 310 -3.46 -0.93 22.34
C LEU A 310 -3.06 -2.12 21.47
N ASN A 311 -3.83 -3.21 21.48
CA ASN A 311 -3.50 -4.41 20.72
C ASN A 311 -3.67 -4.22 19.21
N ASP A 312 -4.56 -3.33 18.78
CA ASP A 312 -4.78 -3.02 17.37
C ASP A 312 -3.70 -2.11 16.84
N LEU A 313 -3.32 -1.08 17.61
CA LEU A 313 -2.23 -0.16 17.27
C LEU A 313 -0.88 -0.87 17.24
N THR A 314 -0.56 -1.73 18.22
CA THR A 314 0.69 -2.49 18.18
C THR A 314 0.73 -3.45 17.00
N MET A 315 -0.40 -4.06 16.64
CA MET A 315 -0.53 -4.90 15.45
C MET A 315 -0.33 -4.09 14.17
N MET A 316 -1.06 -2.99 14.01
CA MET A 316 -0.92 -2.14 12.83
C MET A 316 0.51 -1.59 12.69
N HIS A 317 1.15 -1.24 13.80
CA HIS A 317 2.52 -0.74 13.81
C HIS A 317 3.51 -1.80 13.30
N THR A 318 3.50 -3.00 13.89
CA THR A 318 4.44 -4.07 13.50
C THR A 318 4.21 -4.57 12.07
N GLN A 319 2.96 -4.67 11.62
CA GLN A 319 2.64 -5.24 10.31
C GLN A 319 2.81 -4.23 9.18
N PHE A 320 2.57 -2.94 9.43
CA PHE A 320 2.45 -1.94 8.36
C PHE A 320 3.49 -0.81 8.46
N ILE A 321 4.02 -0.49 9.64
CA ILE A 321 4.92 0.65 9.82
C ILE A 321 6.37 0.16 9.94
N ALA A 322 6.72 -0.41 11.09
CA ALA A 322 8.08 -0.79 11.46
C ALA A 322 8.04 -1.81 12.61
N PRO A 323 9.13 -2.53 12.89
CA PRO A 323 9.21 -3.35 14.10
C PRO A 323 8.89 -2.53 15.35
N LEU A 324 8.15 -3.14 16.29
CA LEU A 324 7.74 -2.46 17.52
C LEU A 324 8.95 -2.04 18.37
N PRO A 325 9.02 -0.80 18.86
CA PRO A 325 10.11 -0.34 19.71
C PRO A 325 10.25 -1.12 21.03
N PRO A 326 11.41 -1.06 21.71
CA PRO A 326 11.64 -1.79 22.96
C PRO A 326 10.82 -1.25 24.14
N ASN A 327 10.39 0.02 24.11
CA ASN A 327 9.65 0.65 25.19
C ASN A 327 8.38 1.39 24.73
N LEU A 328 7.45 1.63 25.65
CA LEU A 328 6.18 2.29 25.37
C LEU A 328 6.37 3.73 24.85
N HIS A 329 7.35 4.47 25.37
CA HIS A 329 7.55 5.87 25.00
C HIS A 329 7.90 6.02 23.51
N GLU A 330 8.86 5.25 23.01
CA GLU A 330 9.22 5.22 21.60
C GLU A 330 8.07 4.74 20.71
N PHE A 331 7.32 3.73 21.18
CA PHE A 331 6.11 3.27 20.48
C PHE A 331 5.07 4.39 20.35
N MET A 332 4.81 5.14 21.42
CA MET A 332 3.87 6.25 21.41
C MET A 332 4.32 7.37 20.49
N CYS A 333 5.61 7.74 20.53
CA CYS A 333 6.19 8.74 19.62
C CYS A 333 6.05 8.29 18.16
N SER A 334 6.45 7.05 17.85
CA SER A 334 6.35 6.50 16.50
C SER A 334 4.90 6.37 16.01
N SER A 335 3.98 5.95 16.88
CA SER A 335 2.56 5.80 16.54
C SER A 335 1.89 7.15 16.29
N ARG A 336 2.20 8.18 17.08
CA ARG A 336 1.64 9.54 16.90
C ARG A 336 2.09 10.21 15.60
N LEU A 337 3.24 9.81 15.05
CA LEU A 337 3.70 10.28 13.74
C LEU A 337 2.89 9.69 12.58
N VAL A 338 2.15 8.59 12.81
CA VAL A 338 1.33 7.95 11.77
C VAL A 338 -0.16 8.15 12.01
N PHE A 339 -0.60 8.04 13.26
CA PHE A 339 -1.99 8.24 13.65
C PHE A 339 -2.07 9.42 14.62
N SER A 340 -2.41 10.59 14.10
CA SER A 340 -2.42 11.86 14.85
C SER A 340 -3.49 11.88 15.95
N SER A 341 -4.66 11.29 15.69
CA SER A 341 -5.80 11.25 16.61
C SER A 341 -6.39 9.84 16.68
N VAL A 342 -6.29 9.22 17.85
CA VAL A 342 -6.88 7.90 18.13
C VAL A 342 -7.77 8.00 19.36
N VAL A 343 -9.00 7.53 19.24
CA VAL A 343 -9.99 7.48 20.32
C VAL A 343 -10.29 6.02 20.63
N ASP A 344 -9.98 5.62 21.87
CA ASP A 344 -10.37 4.31 22.39
C ASP A 344 -11.76 4.40 23.03
N ILE A 345 -12.76 3.78 22.41
CA ILE A 345 -14.12 3.70 22.95
C ILE A 345 -14.12 3.06 24.34
N GLY A 346 -13.26 2.05 24.53
CA GLY A 346 -13.10 1.32 25.79
C GLY A 346 -12.59 2.20 26.93
N HIS A 347 -11.84 3.25 26.61
CA HIS A 347 -11.43 4.28 27.56
C HIS A 347 -12.54 5.32 27.73
N LEU A 348 -13.07 5.86 26.62
CA LEU A 348 -14.08 6.92 26.61
C LEU A 348 -15.33 6.57 27.44
N TRP A 349 -15.87 5.37 27.29
CA TRP A 349 -17.10 5.00 27.98
C TRP A 349 -16.92 4.73 29.49
N ARG A 350 -15.68 4.65 30.01
CA ARG A 350 -15.41 4.45 31.44
C ARG A 350 -15.55 5.77 32.20
N GLU A 351 -15.30 6.86 31.49
CA GLU A 351 -15.56 8.22 31.94
C GLU A 351 -17.08 8.52 31.99
N ILE A 352 -17.87 7.80 31.18
CA ILE A 352 -19.33 7.88 31.20
C ILE A 352 -19.84 7.05 32.40
N SER A 353 -20.16 7.74 33.51
CA SER A 353 -20.51 7.13 34.81
C SER A 353 -21.43 5.90 34.74
N PRO A 354 -22.51 5.89 33.94
CA PRO A 354 -23.39 4.73 33.86
C PRO A 354 -22.81 3.52 33.08
N LEU A 355 -21.86 3.75 32.18
CA LEU A 355 -21.21 2.73 31.36
C LEU A 355 -19.94 2.13 31.99
N ARG A 356 -19.47 2.70 33.10
CA ARG A 356 -18.25 2.25 33.80
C ARG A 356 -18.20 0.75 34.10
N LYS A 357 -19.36 0.10 34.31
CA LYS A 357 -19.46 -1.33 34.62
C LYS A 357 -19.62 -2.23 33.38
N ALA A 358 -19.73 -1.67 32.18
CA ALA A 358 -19.84 -2.45 30.95
C ALA A 358 -18.54 -3.21 30.69
N LYS A 359 -18.65 -4.53 30.48
CA LYS A 359 -17.49 -5.42 30.28
C LYS A 359 -17.11 -5.61 28.81
N ASN A 360 -18.03 -5.34 27.89
CA ASN A 360 -17.85 -5.52 26.46
C ASN A 360 -18.78 -4.58 25.68
N ILE A 361 -18.55 -4.49 24.37
CA ILE A 361 -19.29 -3.57 23.51
C ILE A 361 -20.79 -3.86 23.51
N GLN A 362 -21.18 -5.13 23.52
CA GLN A 362 -22.59 -5.53 23.54
C GLN A 362 -23.30 -5.07 24.83
N ALA A 363 -22.64 -5.18 25.98
CA ALA A 363 -23.20 -4.74 27.25
C ALA A 363 -23.37 -3.22 27.31
N ALA A 364 -22.41 -2.47 26.76
CA ALA A 364 -22.51 -1.02 26.68
C ALA A 364 -23.60 -0.57 25.71
N LEU A 365 -23.68 -1.20 24.53
CA LEU A 365 -24.73 -0.94 23.54
C LEU A 365 -26.13 -1.20 24.13
N SER A 366 -26.33 -2.37 24.74
CA SER A 366 -27.60 -2.72 25.42
C SER A 366 -27.98 -1.72 26.50
N TYR A 367 -27.01 -1.13 27.21
CA TYR A 367 -27.28 -0.11 28.21
C TYR A 367 -27.71 1.22 27.55
N LEU A 368 -26.96 1.67 26.55
CA LEU A 368 -27.24 2.91 25.81
C LEU A 368 -28.62 2.87 25.17
N GLN A 369 -28.96 1.78 24.50
CA GLN A 369 -30.27 1.57 23.86
C GLN A 369 -31.43 1.67 24.86
N ARG A 370 -31.23 1.24 26.11
CA ARG A 370 -32.29 1.26 27.14
C ARG A 370 -32.49 2.63 27.79
N GLN A 371 -31.45 3.45 27.90
CA GLN A 371 -31.43 4.65 28.77
C GLN A 371 -31.36 5.95 27.99
N TYR A 372 -30.70 5.93 26.82
CA TYR A 372 -30.45 7.09 25.98
C TYR A 372 -30.82 6.73 24.54
N PHE A 373 -32.10 6.44 24.31
CA PHE A 373 -32.58 6.22 22.96
C PHE A 373 -32.66 7.56 22.21
N VAL A 374 -31.57 7.90 21.51
CA VAL A 374 -31.60 8.85 20.41
C VAL A 374 -31.62 8.01 19.14
N PRO A 375 -32.71 8.02 18.34
CA PRO A 375 -32.72 7.34 17.06
C PRO A 375 -31.62 7.95 16.18
N MET A 376 -30.54 7.20 15.96
CA MET A 376 -29.55 7.53 14.93
C MET A 376 -29.89 6.71 13.70
N GLU A 377 -30.25 7.37 12.61
CA GLU A 377 -30.44 6.71 11.33
C GLU A 377 -29.06 6.47 10.72
N ILE A 378 -28.61 5.21 10.73
CA ILE A 378 -27.37 4.81 10.08
C ILE A 378 -27.67 4.35 8.65
N GLU A 379 -27.31 5.16 7.67
CA GLU A 379 -27.38 4.80 6.25
C GLU A 379 -26.11 4.06 5.84
N ILE A 380 -26.26 2.90 5.19
CA ILE A 380 -25.17 2.18 4.53
C ILE A 380 -25.49 2.21 3.03
N PRO A 381 -24.84 3.08 2.24
CA PRO A 381 -25.12 3.17 0.82
C PRO A 381 -24.82 1.85 0.10
N LEU A 382 -25.73 1.42 -0.78
CA LEU A 382 -25.50 0.27 -1.65
C LEU A 382 -24.42 0.61 -2.67
N GLN A 383 -23.34 -0.18 -2.68
CA GLN A 383 -22.33 -0.14 -3.74
C GLN A 383 -22.78 -1.00 -4.92
N GLU A 384 -23.61 -0.45 -5.82
CA GLU A 384 -23.46 -0.56 -7.28
C GLU A 384 -24.58 0.14 -8.08
N MET A 385 -24.21 0.55 -9.30
CA MET A 385 -24.93 1.31 -10.33
C MET A 385 -26.42 0.94 -10.49
N VAL A 386 -27.34 1.91 -10.29
CA VAL A 386 -28.71 2.10 -10.88
C VAL A 386 -29.47 3.11 -9.98
N PRO A 387 -30.33 4.01 -10.50
CA PRO A 387 -30.63 5.27 -9.82
C PRO A 387 -31.54 5.13 -8.59
N ARG A 388 -31.26 6.01 -7.62
CA ARG A 388 -31.90 6.26 -6.32
C ARG A 388 -33.27 5.59 -6.12
N VAL A 389 -33.28 4.62 -5.21
CA VAL A 389 -34.41 4.40 -4.30
C VAL A 389 -33.84 4.50 -2.89
N SER A 390 -34.13 5.60 -2.20
CA SER A 390 -33.87 5.76 -0.77
C SER A 390 -34.65 4.67 -0.03
N GLN A 391 -33.94 3.70 0.54
CA GLN A 391 -34.56 2.65 1.33
C GLN A 391 -34.26 2.92 2.81
N LYS A 392 -35.30 3.33 3.54
CA LYS A 392 -35.30 3.38 5.01
C LYS A 392 -35.06 1.97 5.53
N VAL A 393 -33.96 1.80 6.25
CA VAL A 393 -33.71 0.59 7.01
C VAL A 393 -33.96 0.94 8.48
N GLU A 394 -35.22 0.82 8.90
CA GLU A 394 -35.55 0.70 10.33
C GLU A 394 -35.04 -0.66 10.81
N LYS A 395 -33.78 -0.73 11.23
CA LYS A 395 -33.35 -1.86 12.05
C LYS A 395 -33.76 -1.57 13.48
N MET A 396 -34.80 -2.27 13.93
CA MET A 396 -34.96 -2.60 15.35
C MET A 396 -33.70 -3.38 15.76
N PHE A 397 -32.81 -2.72 16.48
CA PHE A 397 -31.74 -3.35 17.25
C PHE A 397 -31.79 -2.85 18.69
#